data_AF-A0A382D547-F1
#
_entry.id   AF-A0A382D547-F1
#
_cell.length_a   1.000
_cell.length_b   1.000
_cell.length_c   1.000
_cell.angle_alpha   90.00
_cell.angle_beta   90.00
_cell.angle_gamma   90.00
#
_symmetry.space_group_name_H-M   'P 1'
#
loop_
_entity.id
_entity.type
_entity.pdbx_description
1 polymer ?
#
loop_
_entity_poly.entity_id
_entity_poly.type
_entity_poly.pdbx_seq_one_letter_code
_entity_poly.pdbx_strand_id
1 'polypeptide(L)'
;MLFNNQMTSPKNKINHRLKTLTFPSLASLTLAACGGGGGGGPMVQPPPVNRAPVAAADKTVSMDEDATNTALSITAPTDPDGNNLTITVTAVPSGGTLAMADGT
;
A
#
# COMPACT_ATOMS: atom_id res chain seq x y z
N MET A 1 -63.54 -56.09 14.92
CA MET A 1 -62.90 -57.07 14.01
C MET A 1 -61.93 -56.32 13.11
N LEU A 2 -60.67 -56.76 13.13
CA LEU A 2 -59.62 -56.69 12.11
C LEU A 2 -58.99 -55.34 11.67
N PHE A 3 -57.65 -55.32 11.76
CA PHE A 3 -56.67 -54.33 11.29
C PHE A 3 -56.44 -54.39 9.76
N ASN A 4 -56.05 -53.27 9.12
CA ASN A 4 -54.72 -53.11 8.47
C ASN A 4 -54.47 -51.73 7.79
N ASN A 5 -53.40 -51.06 8.29
CA ASN A 5 -52.27 -50.36 7.64
C ASN A 5 -52.37 -49.81 6.20
N GLN A 6 -52.07 -48.52 5.98
CA GLN A 6 -50.98 -48.01 5.11
C GLN A 6 -50.79 -46.47 5.24
N MET A 7 -49.58 -46.04 5.61
CA MET A 7 -49.06 -44.67 5.47
C MET A 7 -48.61 -44.42 4.03
N THR A 8 -49.03 -43.31 3.41
CA THR A 8 -48.38 -42.80 2.18
C THR A 8 -48.12 -41.30 2.27
N SER A 9 -46.83 -40.98 2.43
CA SER A 9 -46.25 -39.64 2.32
C SER A 9 -46.19 -39.19 0.85
N PRO A 10 -46.60 -37.96 0.51
CA PRO A 10 -46.43 -37.44 -0.85
C PRO A 10 -44.95 -37.10 -1.12
N LYS A 11 -44.26 -37.98 -1.87
CA LYS A 11 -42.95 -37.70 -2.46
C LYS A 11 -43.07 -36.64 -3.56
N ASN A 12 -42.77 -35.38 -3.25
CA ASN A 12 -42.68 -34.32 -4.26
C ASN A 12 -41.37 -34.48 -5.07
N LYS A 13 -41.53 -34.96 -6.31
CA LYS A 13 -40.45 -35.30 -7.24
C LYS A 13 -40.03 -34.04 -8.00
N ILE A 14 -39.20 -33.19 -7.39
CA ILE A 14 -38.59 -32.07 -8.11
C ILE A 14 -37.39 -32.58 -8.91
N ASN A 15 -37.64 -32.86 -10.18
CA ASN A 15 -36.63 -33.18 -11.18
C ASN A 15 -35.71 -31.95 -11.33
N HIS A 16 -34.54 -31.96 -10.69
CA HIS A 16 -33.54 -30.91 -10.87
C HIS A 16 -32.93 -31.01 -12.27
N ARG A 17 -33.67 -30.53 -13.28
CA ARG A 17 -33.11 -30.12 -14.55
C ARG A 17 -32.18 -28.97 -14.24
N LEU A 18 -30.88 -29.27 -14.22
CA LEU A 18 -29.79 -28.32 -14.04
C LEU A 18 -29.89 -27.29 -15.18
N LYS A 19 -30.55 -26.16 -14.90
CA LYS A 19 -30.56 -25.01 -15.79
C LYS A 19 -29.26 -24.27 -15.51
N THR A 20 -28.31 -24.44 -16.42
CA THR A 20 -27.10 -23.64 -16.54
C THR A 20 -27.47 -22.16 -16.43
N LEU A 21 -27.18 -21.59 -15.27
CA LEU A 21 -27.40 -20.18 -14.97
C LEU A 21 -26.11 -19.45 -15.32
N THR A 22 -25.93 -19.13 -16.60
CA THR A 22 -24.95 -18.12 -17.04
C THR A 22 -25.46 -16.74 -16.62
N PHE A 23 -25.15 -16.36 -15.39
CA PHE A 23 -25.29 -14.97 -14.96
C PHE A 23 -23.92 -14.30 -15.10
N PRO A 24 -23.82 -13.09 -15.70
CA PRO A 24 -22.69 -12.22 -15.42
C PRO A 24 -22.91 -11.69 -14.00
N SER A 25 -22.70 -12.53 -12.98
CA SER A 25 -22.94 -12.14 -11.61
C SER A 25 -21.87 -11.14 -11.20
N LEU A 26 -22.24 -9.86 -11.16
CA LEU A 26 -21.68 -8.95 -10.17
C LEU A 26 -21.88 -9.63 -8.82
N ALA A 27 -20.81 -10.19 -8.26
CA ALA A 27 -20.85 -10.91 -7.01
C ALA A 27 -21.23 -9.91 -5.89
N SER A 28 -22.43 -10.04 -5.32
CA SER A 28 -22.78 -9.30 -4.11
C SER A 28 -22.07 -9.95 -2.93
N LEU A 29 -21.08 -9.26 -2.35
CA LEU A 29 -20.42 -9.71 -1.13
C LEU A 29 -21.21 -9.21 0.08
N THR A 30 -22.08 -10.05 0.65
CA THR A 30 -22.76 -9.76 1.91
C THR A 30 -21.88 -10.12 3.10
N LEU A 31 -21.41 -9.11 3.83
CA LEU A 31 -20.64 -9.28 5.07
C LEU A 31 -21.58 -9.22 6.27
N ALA A 32 -21.80 -10.36 6.96
CA ALA A 32 -22.60 -10.41 8.17
C ALA A 32 -21.71 -10.15 9.40
N ALA A 33 -21.84 -8.99 10.04
CA ALA A 33 -21.24 -8.71 11.34
C ALA A 33 -22.23 -9.11 12.45
N CYS A 34 -21.89 -10.13 13.24
CA CYS A 34 -22.64 -10.53 14.42
C CYS A 34 -22.31 -9.56 15.57
N GLY A 35 -23.24 -8.67 15.90
CA GLY A 35 -23.08 -7.68 16.97
C GLY A 35 -23.32 -8.30 18.36
N GLY A 36 -22.23 -8.66 19.04
CA GLY A 36 -22.18 -8.85 20.50
C GLY A 36 -21.29 -7.76 21.10
N GLY A 37 -21.86 -6.94 22.00
CA GLY A 37 -21.29 -5.66 22.42
C GLY A 37 -20.11 -5.70 23.41
N GLY A 38 -19.50 -4.52 23.56
CA GLY A 38 -18.62 -4.15 24.68
C GLY A 38 -17.16 -3.92 24.30
N GLY A 39 -16.80 -2.66 23.99
CA GLY A 39 -15.38 -2.27 23.84
C GLY A 39 -15.07 -1.26 22.73
N GLY A 40 -16.03 -0.44 22.30
CA GLY A 40 -15.84 0.58 21.25
C GLY A 40 -15.20 1.88 21.75
N GLY A 41 -14.10 1.81 22.49
CA GLY A 41 -13.19 2.96 22.50
C GLY A 41 -12.51 3.01 21.14
N PRO A 42 -12.31 4.18 20.51
CA PRO A 42 -11.43 4.23 19.35
C PRO A 42 -10.09 3.63 19.79
N MET A 43 -9.67 2.56 19.13
CA MET A 43 -8.29 2.11 19.19
C MET A 43 -7.46 3.21 18.55
N VAL A 44 -7.09 4.22 19.36
CA VAL A 44 -6.13 5.24 18.95
C VAL A 44 -4.78 4.54 18.98
N GLN A 45 -4.48 3.80 17.92
CA GLN A 45 -3.11 3.43 17.61
C GLN A 45 -2.36 4.77 17.54
N PRO A 46 -1.33 4.98 18.35
CA PRO A 46 -0.46 6.14 18.18
C PRO A 46 -0.04 6.17 16.71
N PRO A 47 -0.07 7.34 16.04
CA PRO A 47 0.48 7.44 14.71
C PRO A 47 1.92 6.90 14.74
N PRO A 48 2.41 6.30 13.63
CA PRO A 48 3.79 5.89 13.53
C PRO A 48 4.71 7.02 14.00
N VAL A 49 5.77 6.65 14.73
CA VAL A 49 6.76 7.65 15.18
C VAL A 49 7.37 8.30 13.94
N ASN A 50 7.30 9.62 13.87
CA ASN A 50 7.95 10.39 12.81
C ASN A 50 9.46 10.12 12.80
N ARG A 51 10.01 9.85 11.63
CA ARG A 51 11.42 9.54 11.40
C ARG A 51 12.08 10.74 10.73
N ALA A 52 13.32 10.99 11.12
CA ALA A 52 14.10 12.06 10.51
C ALA A 52 14.48 11.69 9.07
N PRO A 53 14.68 12.68 8.19
CA PRO A 53 15.28 12.47 6.88
C PRO A 53 16.67 11.83 7.01
N VAL A 54 17.03 10.99 6.04
CA VAL A 54 18.33 10.32 5.95
C VAL A 54 19.08 10.89 4.76
N ALA A 55 20.18 11.59 5.03
CA ALA A 55 21.09 12.11 4.02
C ALA A 55 22.16 11.07 3.61
N ALA A 56 22.80 11.29 2.46
CA ALA A 56 24.01 10.56 2.11
C ALA A 56 25.15 10.90 3.08
N ALA A 57 26.09 9.98 3.24
CA ALA A 57 27.33 10.25 3.97
C ALA A 57 28.17 11.31 3.25
N ASP A 58 29.00 12.01 4.01
CA ASP A 58 29.90 13.04 3.49
C ASP A 58 30.79 12.49 2.37
N LYS A 59 31.04 13.34 1.37
CA LYS A 59 31.89 13.04 0.22
C LYS A 59 32.89 14.16 0.01
N THR A 60 34.14 13.77 -0.21
CA THR A 60 35.19 14.65 -0.71
C THR A 60 35.44 14.29 -2.16
N VAL A 61 35.32 15.27 -3.04
CA VAL A 61 35.62 15.15 -4.47
C VAL A 61 36.79 16.06 -4.78
N SER A 62 37.80 15.53 -5.46
CA SER A 62 38.96 16.28 -5.93
C SER A 62 38.93 16.32 -7.45
N MET A 63 39.27 17.47 -8.02
CA MET A 63 39.31 17.70 -9.46
C MET A 63 40.37 18.76 -9.77
N ASP A 64 40.92 18.72 -10.98
CA ASP A 64 41.82 19.76 -11.48
C ASP A 64 41.05 21.05 -11.77
N GLU A 65 41.74 22.18 -11.81
CA GLU A 65 41.15 23.51 -12.05
C GLU A 65 40.44 23.64 -13.40
N ASP A 66 40.88 22.84 -14.38
CA ASP A 66 40.32 22.77 -15.74
C ASP A 66 39.35 21.60 -15.92
N ALA A 67 38.97 20.93 -14.82
CA ALA A 67 38.00 19.87 -14.87
C ALA A 67 36.62 20.41 -15.27
N THR A 68 35.91 19.64 -16.09
CA THR A 68 34.55 19.98 -16.54
C THR A 68 33.51 19.37 -15.60
N ASN A 69 32.48 18.70 -16.14
CA ASN A 69 31.43 18.07 -15.34
C ASN A 69 31.96 16.87 -14.55
N THR A 70 32.35 17.13 -13.30
CA THR A 70 32.72 16.08 -12.35
C THR A 70 31.49 15.68 -11.54
N ALA A 71 31.08 14.42 -11.67
CA ALA A 71 29.92 13.90 -10.95
C ALA A 71 30.22 13.79 -9.45
N LEU A 72 29.45 14.49 -8.62
CA LEU A 72 29.60 14.41 -7.16
C LEU A 72 29.20 13.04 -6.59
N SER A 73 28.40 12.28 -7.33
CA SER A 73 27.93 10.93 -6.95
C SER A 73 27.30 10.90 -5.55
N ILE A 74 26.59 11.97 -5.18
CA ILE A 74 25.85 12.07 -3.93
C ILE A 74 24.46 11.49 -4.14
N THR A 75 24.10 10.47 -3.35
CA THR A 75 22.76 9.88 -3.40
C THR A 75 21.73 10.87 -2.87
N ALA A 76 20.56 10.94 -3.51
CA ALA A 76 19.46 11.77 -3.03
C ALA A 76 19.03 11.38 -1.60
N PRO A 77 18.77 12.35 -0.72
CA PRO A 77 18.28 12.06 0.62
C PRO A 77 16.89 11.42 0.55
N THR A 78 16.54 10.62 1.56
CA THR A 78 15.24 9.95 1.65
C THR A 78 14.56 10.29 2.96
N ASP A 79 13.24 10.37 2.94
CA ASP A 79 12.42 10.50 4.14
C ASP A 79 11.58 9.23 4.28
N PRO A 80 11.74 8.45 5.36
CA PRO A 80 10.98 7.21 5.53
C PRO A 80 9.47 7.39 5.62
N ASP A 81 9.00 8.60 5.95
CA ASP A 81 7.57 8.95 6.03
C ASP A 81 7.05 9.62 4.75
N GLY A 82 7.92 9.84 3.76
CA GLY A 82 7.56 10.40 2.46
C GLY A 82 7.36 11.91 2.46
N ASN A 83 7.89 12.62 3.47
CA ASN A 83 7.83 14.07 3.51
C ASN A 83 8.65 14.72 2.38
N ASN A 84 8.18 15.86 1.87
CA ASN A 84 8.97 16.65 0.91
C ASN A 84 10.27 17.15 1.56
N LEU A 85 11.39 16.95 0.86
CA LEU A 85 12.70 17.38 1.31
C LEU A 85 13.16 18.62 0.56
N THR A 86 13.87 19.50 1.27
CA THR A 86 14.57 20.66 0.69
C THR A 86 16.06 20.48 0.91
N ILE A 87 16.85 20.71 -0.14
CA ILE A 87 18.31 20.66 -0.09
C ILE A 87 18.84 22.09 -0.21
N THR A 88 19.79 22.46 0.65
CA THR A 88 20.42 23.79 0.63
C THR A 88 21.91 23.64 0.41
N VAL A 89 22.43 24.37 -0.56
CA VAL A 89 23.88 24.51 -0.79
C VAL A 89 24.36 25.73 -0.01
N THR A 90 25.25 25.52 0.95
CA THR A 90 25.78 26.59 1.80
C THR A 90 27.01 27.27 1.20
N ALA A 91 27.77 26.57 0.35
CA ALA A 91 28.95 27.10 -0.32
C ALA A 91 29.28 26.29 -1.58
N VAL A 92 29.92 26.96 -2.54
CA VAL A 92 30.54 26.37 -3.73
C VAL A 92 31.94 26.99 -3.87
N PRO A 93 32.96 26.25 -4.33
CA PRO A 93 34.27 26.82 -4.63
C PRO A 93 34.18 28.01 -5.61
N SER A 94 35.07 28.98 -5.45
CA SER A 94 35.12 30.15 -6.35
C SER A 94 35.40 29.72 -7.78
N GLY A 95 34.54 30.11 -8.73
CA GLY A 95 34.65 29.75 -10.15
C GLY A 95 33.95 28.44 -10.52
N GLY A 96 33.44 27.68 -9.55
CA GLY A 96 32.62 26.49 -9.80
C GLY A 96 31.12 26.81 -9.87
N THR A 97 30.38 25.93 -10.53
CA THR A 97 28.91 25.87 -10.45
C THR A 97 28.49 24.48 -10.01
N LEU A 98 27.31 24.38 -9.40
CA LEU A 98 26.67 23.11 -9.11
C LEU A 98 25.43 23.00 -9.98
N ALA A 99 25.23 21.81 -10.53
CA ALA A 99 24.01 21.43 -11.21
C ALA A 99 23.44 20.17 -10.55
N MET A 100 22.12 20.02 -10.60
CA MET A 100 21.45 18.79 -10.20
C MET A 100 21.76 17.67 -11.21
N ALA A 101 21.42 16.43 -10.84
CA ALA A 101 21.68 15.27 -11.70
C ALA A 101 20.96 15.33 -13.07
N ASP A 102 19.92 16.16 -13.20
CA ASP A 102 19.20 16.42 -14.45
C ASP A 102 19.80 17.57 -15.29
N GLY A 103 20.89 18.19 -14.83
CA GLY A 103 21.57 19.28 -15.51
C GLY A 103 20.97 20.67 -15.29
N THR A 104 20.04 20.81 -14.32
CA THR A 104 19.50 22.11 -13.89
C THR A 104 20.34 22.81 -12.84
#